data_AF-A0A3A5IPC5-F1
#
_entry.id   AF-A0A3A5IPC5-F1
#
_cell.length_a   1.000
_cell.length_b   1.000
_cell.length_c   1.000
_cell.angle_alpha   90.00
_cell.angle_beta   90.00
_cell.angle_gamma   90.00
#
_symmetry.space_group_name_H-M   'P 1'
#
loop_
_entity.id
_entity.type
_entity.pdbx_description
1 polymer ?
#
loop_
_entity_poly.entity_id
_entity_poly.type
_entity_poly.pdbx_seq_one_letter_code
_entity_poly.pdbx_strand_id
1 'polypeptide(L)' 'MRKRQRKSFAELVKENKSELLRNPTAMKEIEERLEERLEIRRSVK' A
#
# COMPACT_ATOMS: atom_id res chain seq x y z
N MET A 1 30.80 -14.22 3.96
CA MET A 1 29.33 -14.12 3.75
C MET A 1 28.96 -12.64 3.65
N ARG A 2 28.42 -12.17 2.52
CA ARG A 2 27.97 -10.77 2.40
C ARG A 2 26.80 -10.54 3.36
N LYS A 3 26.92 -9.57 4.28
CA LYS A 3 25.83 -9.19 5.19
C LYS A 3 24.64 -8.70 4.35
N ARG A 4 23.44 -9.22 4.60
CA ARG A 4 22.20 -8.67 4.02
C ARG A 4 22.06 -7.23 4.50
N GLN A 5 22.26 -6.26 3.61
CA GLN A 5 21.93 -4.87 3.91
C GLN A 5 20.43 -4.78 4.12
N ARG A 6 20.04 -4.11 5.21
CA ARG A 6 18.64 -3.76 5.44
C ARG A 6 18.30 -2.62 4.50
N LYS A 7 17.21 -2.77 3.73
CA LYS A 7 16.68 -1.71 2.88
C LYS A 7 16.25 -0.54 3.76
N SER A 8 16.50 0.67 3.28
CA SER A 8 15.95 1.88 3.90
C SER A 8 14.43 1.93 3.72
N PHE A 9 13.76 2.73 4.55
CA PHE A 9 12.33 2.96 4.42
C PHE A 9 11.95 3.47 3.02
N ALA A 10 12.75 4.38 2.45
CA ALA A 10 12.50 4.92 1.11
C ALA A 10 12.59 3.83 0.02
N GLU A 11 13.56 2.92 0.13
CA GLU A 11 13.68 1.79 -0.81
C GLU A 11 12.49 0.83 -0.69
N LEU A 12 12.06 0.51 0.53
CA LEU A 12 10.89 -0.33 0.78
C LEU A 12 9.61 0.31 0.21
N VAL A 13 9.42 1.61 0.39
CA VAL A 13 8.26 2.33 -0.17
C VAL A 13 8.27 2.28 -1.70
N LYS A 14 9.44 2.45 -2.32
CA LYS A 14 9.57 2.40 -3.79
C LYS A 14 9.26 1.01 -4.33
N GLU A 15 9.77 -0.04 -3.69
CA GLU A 15 9.49 -1.43 -4.05
C GLU A 15 8.01 -1.75 -3.91
N ASN A 16 7.42 -1.47 -2.75
CA ASN A 16 6.00 -1.70 -2.50
C ASN A 16 5.12 -0.99 -3.53
N LYS A 17 5.43 0.27 -3.87
CA LYS A 17 4.71 1.00 -4.91
C LYS A 17 4.80 0.30 -6.27
N SER A 18 5.98 -0.17 -6.64
CA SER A 18 6.17 -0.87 -7.92
C SER A 18 5.45 -2.23 -7.96
N GLU A 19 5.37 -2.94 -6.83
CA GLU A 19 4.63 -4.19 -6.70
C GLU A 19 3.12 -3.98 -6.79
N LEU A 20 2.60 -2.96 -6.10
CA LEU A 20 1.18 -2.60 -6.16
C LEU A 20 0.73 -2.24 -7.58
N LEU A 21 1.53 -1.45 -8.31
CA LEU A 21 1.21 -1.08 -9.69
C LEU A 21 1.19 -2.27 -10.67
N ARG A 22 1.81 -3.40 -10.31
CA ARG A 22 1.80 -4.63 -11.11
C ARG A 22 0.67 -5.57 -10.71
N ASN A 23 -0.04 -5.29 -9.62
CA ASN A 23 -1.12 -6.11 -9.12
C ASN A 23 -2.42 -5.29 -9.03
N PRO A 24 -3.21 -5.25 -10.13
CA PRO A 24 -4.48 -4.54 -10.17
C PRO A 24 -5.48 -4.99 -9.10
N THR A 25 -5.46 -6.27 -8.71
CA THR A 25 -6.31 -6.81 -7.65
C THR A 25 -5.97 -6.20 -6.30
N ALA A 26 -4.68 -6.12 -5.95
CA ALA A 26 -4.23 -5.50 -4.72
C ALA A 26 -4.56 -3.99 -4.67
N MET A 27 -4.45 -3.30 -5.81
CA MET A 27 -4.88 -1.90 -5.91
C MET A 27 -6.38 -1.74 -5.64
N LYS A 28 -7.21 -2.61 -6.22
CA LYS A 28 -8.66 -2.58 -6.03
C LYS A 28 -9.07 -2.82 -4.58
N GLU A 29 -8.47 -3.80 -3.90
CA GLU A 29 -8.74 -4.05 -2.47
C GLU A 29 -8.37 -2.86 -1.58
N ILE A 30 -7.31 -2.13 -1.94
CA ILE A 30 -6.91 -0.91 -1.23
C ILE A 30 -7.94 0.19 -1.45
N GLU A 31 -8.40 0.38 -2.68
CA GLU A 31 -9.43 1.36 -3.02
C GLU A 31 -10.74 1.08 -2.29
N GLU A 32 -11.24 -0.16 -2.31
CA GLU A 32 -12.45 -0.58 -1.58
C GLU A 32 -12.35 -0.27 -0.08
N ARG A 33 -11.23 -0.62 0.56
CA ARG A 33 -11.00 -0.29 1.98
C ARG A 33 -10.95 1.21 2.26
N LEU A 34 -10.37 2.00 1.35
CA LEU A 34 -10.31 3.45 1.52
C LEU A 34 -11.69 4.07 1.38
N GLU A 35 -12.49 3.60 0.43
CA GLU A 35 -13.88 4.00 0.27
C GLU A 35 -14.72 3.67 1.50
N GLU A 36 -14.66 2.45 2.02
CA GLU A 36 -15.34 2.05 3.26
C GLU A 36 -15.00 3.00 4.42
N ARG A 37 -13.72 3.33 4.60
CA ARG A 37 -13.29 4.26 5.66
C ARG A 37 -13.81 5.67 5.46
N LEU A 38 -13.88 6.14 4.22
CA LEU A 38 -14.42 7.47 3.90
C LEU A 38 -15.94 7.50 4.04
N GLU A 39 -16.63 6.44 3.68
CA GLU A 39 -18.07 6.29 3.88
C GLU A 39 -18.43 6.28 5.36
N ILE A 40 -17.70 5.51 6.18
CA ILE A 40 -17.85 5.53 7.65
C ILE A 40 -17.64 6.94 8.19
N ARG A 41 -16.62 7.67 7.69
CA ARG A 41 -16.37 9.04 8.14
C ARG A 41 -17.49 10.01 7.73
N ARG A 42 -18.12 9.80 6.58
CA ARG A 42 -19.23 10.62 6.08
C ARG A 42 -20.54 10.32 6.80
N SER A 43 -20.81 9.07 7.15
CA SER A 43 -22.04 8.66 7.84
C SER A 43 -22.06 9.04 9.33
N VAL A 44 -20.90 9.26 9.94
CA VAL A 44 -20.75 9.72 11.33
C VAL A 44 -20.95 11.24 11.49
N LYS A 45 -21.05 12.00 10.39
CA LYS A 45 -21.19 13.47 10.40
C LYS A 45 -22.62 13.90 10.13
#